data_AF-A0A3C0SZP1-F1
#
_entry.id   AF-A0A3C0SZP1-F1
#
_cell.length_a   1.000
_cell.length_b   1.000
_cell.length_c   1.000
_cell.angle_alpha   90.00
_cell.angle_beta   90.00
_cell.angle_gamma   90.00
#
_symmetry.space_group_name_H-M   'P 1'
#
loop_
_entity.id
_entity.type
_entity.pdbx_description
1 polymer ?
#
loop_
_entity_poly.entity_id
_entity_poly.type
_entity_poly.pdbx_seq_one_letter_code
_entity_poly.pdbx_strand_id
1 'polypeptide(L)'
;MGLYWRDIEIVPGMLLEVDLLHHEAFSEDGTAVGIRWKILSFGSRKADEAYIDYASGKKYPISKVIKKRKLQARLERGELLQLPAGSEFMVVQEYHDGEAVCKRCYNLDMLQTVRNIRVI
;
A
#
# COMPACT_ATOMS: atom_id res chain seq x y z
N MET A 1 -6.71 -4.66 16.36
CA MET A 1 -7.50 -5.33 15.32
C MET A 1 -6.55 -6.25 14.58
N GLY A 2 -6.84 -7.55 14.52
CA GLY A 2 -6.06 -8.49 13.72
C GLY A 2 -6.68 -8.62 12.33
N LEU A 3 -5.86 -8.56 11.29
CA LEU A 3 -6.28 -8.82 9.91
C LEU A 3 -6.03 -10.30 9.63
N TYR A 4 -7.06 -11.07 9.29
CA TYR A 4 -6.94 -12.50 9.02
C TYR A 4 -7.29 -12.80 7.57
N TRP A 5 -6.51 -13.67 6.95
CA TRP A 5 -6.78 -14.21 5.62
C TRP A 5 -6.66 -15.73 5.64
N ARG A 6 -7.78 -16.42 5.39
CA ARG A 6 -7.86 -17.90 5.45
C ARG A 6 -7.14 -18.47 6.68
N ASP A 7 -7.53 -17.95 7.85
CA ASP A 7 -7.01 -18.33 9.17
C ASP A 7 -5.55 -17.95 9.48
N ILE A 8 -4.89 -17.22 8.57
CA ILE A 8 -3.55 -16.64 8.81
C ILE A 8 -3.70 -15.19 9.25
N GLU A 9 -3.15 -14.84 10.41
CA GLU A 9 -3.02 -13.44 10.82
C GLU A 9 -1.95 -12.74 9.99
N ILE A 10 -2.33 -11.70 9.25
CA ILE A 10 -1.41 -10.84 8.52
C ILE A 10 -0.90 -9.75 9.46
N VAL A 11 0.41 -9.73 9.70
CA VAL A 11 1.07 -8.77 10.58
C VAL A 11 2.16 -7.97 9.86
N PRO A 12 2.54 -6.77 10.36
CA PRO A 12 3.66 -6.03 9.81
C PRO A 12 4.96 -6.85 9.83
N GLY A 13 5.75 -6.73 8.76
CA GLY A 13 6.98 -7.50 8.54
C GLY A 13 6.81 -8.70 7.63
N MET A 14 5.58 -9.24 7.49
CA MET A 14 5.31 -10.36 6.59
C MET A 14 5.51 -9.99 5.13
N LEU A 15 6.06 -10.95 4.37
CA LEU A 15 6.13 -10.90 2.91
C LEU A 15 5.03 -11.80 2.33
N LEU A 16 4.20 -11.22 1.49
CA LEU A 16 3.06 -11.87 0.87
C LEU A 16 3.26 -11.87 -0.64
N GLU A 17 3.07 -13.01 -1.29
CA GLU A 17 2.86 -13.06 -2.73
C GLU A 17 1.37 -13.01 -3.00
N VAL A 18 0.98 -12.11 -3.91
CA VAL A 18 -0.41 -11.70 -4.10
C VAL A 18 -0.79 -11.88 -5.56
N ASP A 19 -1.85 -12.65 -5.79
CA ASP A 19 -2.46 -12.85 -7.11
C ASP A 19 -3.76 -12.05 -7.19
N LEU A 20 -3.74 -10.95 -7.94
CA LEU A 20 -4.86 -10.03 -8.11
C LEU A 20 -5.68 -10.41 -9.35
N LEU A 21 -7.00 -10.57 -9.18
CA LEU A 21 -7.92 -11.04 -10.24
C LEU A 21 -7.86 -10.23 -11.57
N HIS A 22 -7.37 -8.99 -11.54
CA HIS A 22 -7.39 -8.07 -12.68
C HIS A 22 -6.13 -7.21 -12.79
N HIS A 23 -5.04 -7.57 -12.09
CA HIS A 23 -3.83 -6.76 -12.10
C HIS A 23 -2.62 -7.65 -12.37
N GLU A 24 -2.22 -7.70 -13.63
CA GLU A 24 -0.97 -8.31 -14.06
C GLU A 24 0.08 -7.19 -14.08
N ALA A 25 1.15 -7.37 -13.30
CA ALA A 25 2.36 -6.58 -13.49
C ALA A 25 3.15 -7.24 -14.62
N PHE A 26 3.63 -6.42 -15.54
CA PHE A 26 4.49 -6.88 -16.64
C PHE A 26 5.86 -6.22 -16.49
N SER A 27 6.91 -6.99 -16.75
CA SER A 27 8.27 -6.48 -16.90
C SER A 27 8.40 -5.78 -18.25
N GLU A 28 9.53 -5.08 -18.46
CA GLU A 28 9.77 -4.32 -19.71
C GLU A 28 9.76 -5.20 -20.97
N ASP A 29 10.04 -6.50 -20.83
CA ASP A 29 10.01 -7.52 -21.88
C ASP A 29 8.61 -8.13 -22.10
N GLY A 30 7.59 -7.70 -21.35
CA GLY A 30 6.22 -8.19 -21.45
C GLY A 30 5.96 -9.51 -20.71
N THR A 31 6.90 -9.99 -19.90
CA THR A 31 6.70 -11.17 -19.07
C THR A 31 5.82 -10.83 -17.86
N ALA A 32 4.88 -11.71 -17.52
CA ALA A 32 4.07 -11.54 -16.31
C ALA A 32 4.94 -11.72 -15.06
N VAL A 33 4.84 -10.76 -14.14
CA VAL A 33 5.69 -10.69 -12.95
C VAL A 33 4.87 -10.95 -11.70
N GLY A 34 5.38 -11.80 -10.81
CA GLY A 34 4.77 -12.01 -9.50
C GLY A 34 4.91 -10.76 -8.62
N ILE A 35 3.79 -10.25 -8.12
CA ILE A 35 3.79 -9.11 -7.19
C ILE A 35 3.93 -9.64 -5.77
N ARG A 36 4.93 -9.11 -5.05
CA ARG A 36 5.12 -9.38 -3.63
C ARG A 36 4.96 -8.12 -2.80
N TRP A 37 4.24 -8.24 -1.70
CA TRP A 37 3.99 -7.16 -0.74
C TRP A 37 4.65 -7.47 0.59
N LYS A 38 5.56 -6.60 1.02
CA LYS A 38 5.98 -6.57 2.42
C LYS A 38 5.06 -5.64 3.19
N ILE A 39 4.33 -6.17 4.17
CA ILE A 39 3.44 -5.36 5.01
C ILE A 39 4.30 -4.50 5.93
N LEU A 40 4.14 -3.17 5.84
CA LEU A 40 4.90 -2.22 6.65
C LEU A 40 4.11 -1.78 7.88
N SER A 41 2.82 -1.48 7.70
CA SER A 41 1.95 -1.05 8.79
C SER A 41 0.48 -1.11 8.40
N PHE A 42 -0.38 -1.02 9.41
CA PHE A 42 -1.82 -0.84 9.27
C PHE A 42 -2.22 0.51 9.83
N GLY A 43 -3.32 1.08 9.33
CA GLY A 43 -3.87 2.30 9.86
C GLY A 43 -5.33 2.50 9.48
N SER A 44 -5.98 3.42 10.18
CA SER A 44 -7.30 3.91 9.83
C SER A 44 -7.21 5.34 9.33
N ARG A 45 -8.09 5.76 8.42
CA ARG A 45 -8.17 7.15 7.96
C ARG A 45 -9.42 7.82 8.49
N LYS A 46 -9.33 9.13 8.73
CA LYS A 46 -10.49 10.01 8.91
C LYS A 46 -10.96 10.55 7.56
N ALA A 47 -12.18 11.06 7.50
CA ALA A 47 -12.82 11.49 6.26
C ALA A 47 -12.05 12.58 5.50
N ASP A 48 -11.31 13.44 6.20
CA ASP A 48 -10.53 14.53 5.63
C ASP A 48 -9.08 14.14 5.30
N GLU A 49 -8.60 12.99 5.78
CA GLU A 49 -7.22 12.52 5.55
C GLU A 49 -7.08 11.88 4.17
N ALA A 50 -6.08 12.31 3.41
CA ALA A 50 -5.86 11.84 2.05
C ALA A 50 -4.42 11.42 1.76
N TYR A 51 -3.46 11.87 2.57
CA TYR A 51 -2.06 11.50 2.42
C TYR A 51 -1.47 11.12 3.78
N ILE A 52 -0.54 10.17 3.79
CA ILE A 52 0.25 9.80 4.95
C ILE A 52 1.74 9.94 4.64
N ASP A 53 2.47 10.52 5.58
CA ASP A 53 3.93 10.44 5.64
C ASP A 53 4.31 9.15 6.36
N TYR A 54 4.85 8.18 5.63
CA TYR A 54 5.20 6.89 6.21
C TYR A 54 6.24 7.01 7.34
N ALA A 55 7.23 7.88 7.19
CA ALA A 55 8.32 7.99 8.16
C ALA A 55 7.86 8.56 9.51
N SER A 56 6.90 9.50 9.50
CA SER A 56 6.41 10.13 10.72
C SER A 56 5.03 9.65 11.17
N GLY A 57 4.33 8.87 10.35
CA GLY A 57 2.93 8.47 10.56
C GLY A 57 1.92 9.62 10.44
N LYS A 58 2.36 10.85 10.13
CA LYS A 58 1.49 12.03 10.06
C LYS A 58 0.62 11.98 8.81
N LYS A 59 -0.66 12.30 9.00
CA LYS A 59 -1.65 12.36 7.92
C LYS A 59 -2.02 13.79 7.58
N TYR A 60 -2.39 14.01 6.32
CA TYR A 60 -2.66 15.32 5.78
C TYR A 60 -3.90 15.29 4.87
N PRO A 61 -4.76 16.31 4.95
CA PRO A 61 -5.81 16.52 3.97
C PRO A 61 -5.25 17.02 2.63
N ILE A 62 -5.96 16.75 1.54
CA ILE A 62 -5.60 17.19 0.18
C ILE A 62 -5.31 18.70 0.15
N SER A 63 -6.21 19.48 0.75
CA SER A 63 -6.11 20.95 0.78
C SER A 63 -4.81 21.46 1.41
N LYS A 64 -4.29 20.77 2.43
CA LYS A 64 -3.03 21.12 3.10
C LYS A 64 -1.82 20.71 2.27
N VAL A 65 -1.88 19.56 1.61
CA VAL A 65 -0.80 19.11 0.72
C VAL A 65 -0.66 20.08 -0.46
N ILE A 66 -1.76 20.43 -1.12
CA ILE A 66 -1.75 21.37 -2.26
C ILE A 66 -1.28 22.78 -1.84
N LYS A 67 -1.76 23.30 -0.70
CA LYS A 67 -1.43 24.68 -0.29
C LYS A 67 0.01 24.85 0.23
N LYS A 68 0.66 23.78 0.72
CA LYS A 68 1.98 23.88 1.34
C LYS A 68 3.07 23.36 0.40
N ARG A 69 3.88 24.27 -0.13
CA ARG A 69 5.04 23.96 -1.00
C ARG A 69 5.95 22.86 -0.43
N LYS A 70 6.18 22.86 0.89
CA LYS A 70 6.98 21.79 1.55
C LYS A 70 6.34 20.41 1.43
N LEU A 71 5.02 20.30 1.49
CA LEU A 71 4.33 19.01 1.36
C LEU A 71 4.21 18.57 -0.10
N GLN A 72 4.01 19.50 -1.04
CA GLN A 72 4.08 19.19 -2.47
C GLN A 72 5.45 18.63 -2.87
N ALA A 73 6.54 19.27 -2.45
CA ALA A 73 7.89 18.76 -2.74
C ALA A 73 8.14 17.37 -2.15
N ARG A 74 7.48 17.02 -1.04
CA ARG A 74 7.55 15.67 -0.45
C ARG A 74 6.70 14.66 -1.22
N LEU A 75 5.54 15.08 -1.71
CA LEU A 75 4.69 14.27 -2.58
C LEU A 75 5.41 13.93 -3.89
N GLU A 76 6.04 14.91 -4.54
CA GLU A 76 6.82 14.73 -5.78
C GLU A 76 8.00 13.77 -5.61
N ARG A 77 8.59 13.72 -4.42
CA ARG A 77 9.65 12.76 -4.06
C ARG A 77 9.14 11.38 -3.65
N GLY A 78 7.82 11.16 -3.65
CA GLY A 78 7.21 9.88 -3.25
C GLY A 78 7.25 9.61 -1.73
N GLU A 79 7.51 10.63 -0.90
CA GLU A 79 7.53 10.47 0.56
C GLU A 79 6.12 10.46 1.18
N LEU A 80 5.15 11.04 0.48
CA LEU A 80 3.75 11.05 0.87
C LEU A 80 2.99 10.00 0.05
N LEU A 81 2.36 9.07 0.76
CA LEU A 81 1.54 8.03 0.15
C LEU A 81 0.08 8.47 0.16
N GLN A 82 -0.62 8.28 -0.96
CA GLN A 82 -2.04 8.56 -1.05
C GLN A 82 -2.83 7.49 -0.28
N LEU A 83 -3.70 7.94 0.62
CA LEU A 83 -4.61 7.06 1.34
C LEU A 83 -5.81 6.72 0.45
N PRO A 84 -6.13 5.43 0.27
CA PRO A 84 -7.26 5.00 -0.53
C PRO A 84 -8.58 5.39 0.14
N ALA A 85 -9.68 5.41 -0.63
CA ALA A 85 -11.03 5.53 -0.08
C ALA A 85 -11.35 4.32 0.80
N GLY A 86 -11.94 4.54 1.98
CA GLY A 86 -12.20 3.50 2.99
C GLY A 86 -12.01 4.02 4.41
N SER A 87 -12.26 3.18 5.42
CA SER A 87 -11.92 3.48 6.82
C SER A 87 -10.54 2.97 7.20
N GLU A 88 -10.10 1.85 6.60
CA GLU A 88 -8.90 1.12 7.01
C GLU A 88 -8.00 0.84 5.82
N PHE A 89 -6.70 0.85 6.06
CA PHE A 89 -5.70 0.64 5.03
C PHE A 89 -4.48 -0.09 5.57
N MET A 90 -3.74 -0.71 4.66
CA MET A 90 -2.40 -1.22 4.88
C MET A 90 -1.40 -0.42 4.05
N VAL A 91 -0.20 -0.27 4.58
CA VAL A 91 0.95 0.26 3.85
C VAL A 91 1.86 -0.91 3.50
N VAL A 92 2.24 -1.01 2.23
CA VAL A 92 3.10 -2.08 1.75
C VAL A 92 4.31 -1.52 1.00
N GLN A 93 5.42 -2.26 1.04
CA GLN A 93 6.48 -2.14 0.06
C GLN A 93 6.24 -3.20 -1.02
N GLU A 94 6.04 -2.76 -2.26
CA GLU A 94 5.88 -3.64 -3.41
C GLU A 94 7.24 -4.05 -3.96
N TYR A 95 7.31 -5.31 -4.36
CA TYR A 95 8.45 -5.90 -5.04
C TYR A 95 7.99 -6.58 -6.33
N HIS A 96 8.68 -6.30 -7.43
CA HIS A 96 8.52 -6.99 -8.73
C HIS A 96 9.84 -7.72 -9.00
N ASP A 97 9.80 -9.02 -9.34
CA ASP A 97 11.00 -9.87 -9.50
C ASP A 97 11.99 -9.84 -8.33
N GLY A 98 11.49 -9.53 -7.12
CA GLY A 98 12.31 -9.39 -5.92
C GLY A 98 12.98 -8.03 -5.73
N GLU A 99 12.84 -7.10 -6.67
CA GLU A 99 13.32 -5.72 -6.55
C GLU A 99 12.25 -4.81 -5.96
N ALA A 100 12.66 -3.92 -5.04
CA ALA A 100 11.75 -2.98 -4.40
C ALA A 100 11.33 -1.86 -5.36
N VAL A 101 10.04 -1.81 -5.72
CA VAL A 101 9.53 -0.85 -6.71
C VAL A 101 9.02 0.42 -6.03
N CYS A 102 8.01 0.29 -5.17
CA CYS A 102 7.42 1.46 -4.52
C CYS A 102 6.70 1.11 -3.22
N LYS A 103 6.41 2.14 -2.41
CA LYS A 103 5.51 2.01 -1.27
C LYS A 103 4.11 2.47 -1.70
N ARG A 104 3.08 1.76 -1.27
CA ARG A 104 1.69 2.10 -1.56
C ARG A 104 0.79 1.87 -0.35
N CYS A 105 -0.35 2.55 -0.35
CA CYS A 105 -1.42 2.29 0.59
C CYS A 105 -2.59 1.61 -0.14
N TYR A 106 -3.13 0.58 0.48
CA TYR A 106 -4.21 -0.24 -0.05
C TYR A 106 -5.35 -0.30 0.95
N ASN A 107 -6.60 -0.16 0.47
CA ASN A 107 -7.77 -0.32 1.33
C ASN A 107 -7.86 -1.81 1.70
N LEU A 108 -8.07 -2.13 2.98
CA LEU A 108 -8.23 -3.51 3.41
C LEU A 108 -9.39 -4.23 2.71
N ASP A 109 -10.45 -3.51 2.34
CA ASP A 109 -11.59 -4.07 1.59
C ASP A 109 -11.16 -4.69 0.25
N MET A 110 -10.08 -4.19 -0.36
CA MET A 110 -9.58 -4.73 -1.62
C MET A 110 -9.05 -6.15 -1.49
N LEU A 111 -8.73 -6.61 -0.27
CA LEU A 111 -8.30 -8.00 -0.08
C LEU A 111 -9.37 -8.97 -0.56
N GLN A 112 -10.64 -8.57 -0.59
CA GLN A 112 -11.73 -9.37 -1.16
C GLN A 112 -11.57 -9.64 -2.68
N THR A 113 -10.79 -8.81 -3.40
CA THR A 113 -10.50 -8.98 -4.83
C THR A 113 -9.20 -9.74 -5.09
N VAL A 114 -8.48 -10.13 -4.04
CA VAL A 114 -7.29 -10.96 -4.13
C VAL A 114 -7.71 -12.43 -4.24
N ARG A 115 -7.27 -13.11 -5.31
CA ARG A 115 -7.59 -14.52 -5.53
C ARG A 115 -6.85 -15.42 -4.54
N ASN A 116 -5.57 -15.11 -4.33
CA ASN A 116 -4.70 -15.89 -3.46
C ASN A 116 -3.66 -14.99 -2.78
N ILE A 117 -3.40 -15.27 -1.51
CA ILE A 117 -2.31 -14.70 -0.73
C ILE A 117 -1.48 -15.86 -0.22
N ARG A 118 -0.19 -15.85 -0.52
CA ARG A 118 0.77 -16.82 0.01
C ARG A 118 1.77 -16.08 0.88
N VAL A 119 1.91 -16.49 2.13
CA VAL A 119 3.01 -16.02 2.98
C VAL A 119 4.30 -16.70 2.51
N ILE A 120 5.36 -15.91 2.31
CA ILE A 120 6.69 -16.37 1.89
C ILE A 120 7.72 -16.03 2.97
#